data_AF-A0A8B6T4S1-F1
#
_entry.id   AF-A0A8B6T4S1-F1
#
_cell.length_a   1.000
_cell.length_b   1.000
_cell.length_c   1.000
_cell.angle_alpha   90.00
_cell.angle_beta   90.00
_cell.angle_gamma   90.00
#
_symmetry.space_group_name_H-M   'P 1'
#
loop_
_entity.id
_entity.type
_entity.pdbx_description
1 polymer ?
#
loop_
_entity_poly.entity_id
_entity_poly.type
_entity_poly.pdbx_seq_one_letter_code
_entity_poly.pdbx_strand_id
1 'polypeptide(L)'
;EKFAANLNGYETMKEFAASLKKPRRAFILVQAGAATDSTIEQLKEVFENGDIIIDTGNANFKDQDKRAAQLESQGLRFLGMGISGGEEGARKGPAFFPGGTPSVWEEVRPIVEAAAAKAEDGRPCVTFNGKGGAGSCVKMYHNAGEYAVLQIWGEAYSALLAFGFDNDQIADVFESWKADGFLKSYMLDISVAACRAREATGNYLSEKVKDR
;
A
#
# COMPACT_ATOMS: atom_id res chain seq x y z
N GLU A 1 -4.31 -5.91 -25.01
CA GLU A 1 -4.05 -7.27 -25.55
C GLU A 1 -2.79 -7.94 -25.02
N LYS A 2 -1.59 -7.33 -25.03
CA LYS A 2 -0.35 -7.98 -24.53
C LYS A 2 -0.30 -8.27 -23.01
N PHE A 3 -1.01 -7.50 -22.18
CA PHE A 3 -0.99 -7.70 -20.71
C PHE A 3 -1.76 -8.95 -20.26
N ALA A 4 -2.95 -9.19 -20.83
CA ALA A 4 -3.79 -10.33 -20.47
C ALA A 4 -3.13 -11.67 -20.82
N ALA A 5 -2.35 -11.72 -21.91
CA ALA A 5 -1.60 -12.92 -22.30
C ALA A 5 -0.50 -13.34 -21.30
N ASN A 6 -0.11 -12.45 -20.38
CA ASN A 6 0.87 -12.73 -19.33
C ASN A 6 0.22 -13.09 -17.98
N LEU A 7 -1.11 -13.16 -17.91
CA LEU A 7 -1.87 -13.47 -16.70
C LEU A 7 -2.53 -14.84 -16.83
N ASN A 8 -2.33 -15.68 -15.82
CA ASN A 8 -2.92 -17.02 -15.77
C ASN A 8 -3.60 -17.19 -14.40
N GLY A 9 -4.88 -17.55 -14.43
CA GLY A 9 -5.61 -17.97 -13.24
C GLY A 9 -5.44 -19.47 -12.99
N TYR A 10 -5.51 -19.89 -11.72
CA TYR A 10 -5.39 -21.28 -11.30
C TYR A 10 -6.51 -21.60 -10.31
N GLU A 11 -7.04 -22.82 -10.35
CA GLU A 11 -8.14 -23.23 -9.47
C GLU A 11 -7.65 -23.66 -8.09
N THR A 12 -6.43 -24.22 -8.02
CA THR A 12 -5.87 -24.77 -6.78
C THR A 12 -4.49 -24.20 -6.44
N MET A 13 -4.14 -24.22 -5.14
CA MET A 13 -2.83 -23.77 -4.68
C MET A 13 -1.68 -24.64 -5.24
N LYS A 14 -1.96 -25.93 -5.50
CA LYS A 14 -1.00 -26.86 -6.09
C LYS A 14 -0.68 -26.50 -7.55
N GLU A 15 -1.68 -26.17 -8.34
CA GLU A 15 -1.50 -25.71 -9.73
C GLU A 15 -0.81 -24.34 -9.76
N PHE A 16 -1.22 -23.43 -8.89
CA PHE A 16 -0.56 -22.13 -8.72
C PHE A 16 0.93 -22.32 -8.41
N ALA A 17 1.29 -23.09 -7.38
CA ALA A 17 2.68 -23.34 -7.01
C ALA A 17 3.48 -24.07 -8.10
N ALA A 18 2.86 -24.99 -8.85
CA ALA A 18 3.51 -25.70 -9.95
C ALA A 18 3.85 -24.78 -11.14
N SER A 19 3.08 -23.71 -11.34
CA SER A 19 3.32 -22.75 -12.43
C SER A 19 4.47 -21.78 -12.18
N LEU A 20 4.88 -21.60 -10.92
CA LEU A 20 5.88 -20.62 -10.52
C LEU A 20 7.30 -21.13 -10.79
N LYS A 21 8.14 -20.29 -11.39
CA LYS A 21 9.58 -20.55 -11.49
C LYS A 21 10.21 -20.65 -10.11
N LYS A 22 11.02 -21.68 -9.87
CA LYS A 22 11.82 -21.85 -8.65
C LYS A 22 13.01 -20.85 -8.58
N PRO A 23 13.34 -20.30 -7.40
CA PRO A 23 12.54 -20.35 -6.16
C PRO A 23 11.22 -19.60 -6.34
N ARG A 24 10.13 -20.24 -5.90
CA ARG A 24 8.76 -19.72 -6.06
C ARG A 24 8.62 -18.43 -5.26
N ARG A 25 7.86 -17.48 -5.80
CA ARG A 25 7.63 -16.17 -5.19
C ARG A 25 6.14 -15.89 -5.21
N ALA A 26 5.51 -15.88 -4.04
CA ALA A 26 4.08 -15.59 -3.89
C ALA A 26 3.87 -14.30 -3.09
N PHE A 27 3.15 -13.35 -3.69
CA PHE A 27 2.69 -12.13 -3.00
C PHE A 27 1.28 -12.38 -2.46
N ILE A 28 1.09 -12.16 -1.17
CA ILE A 28 -0.22 -12.28 -0.50
C ILE A 28 -0.83 -10.89 -0.37
N LEU A 29 -2.02 -10.69 -0.96
CA LEU A 29 -2.79 -9.43 -0.97
C LEU A 29 -4.19 -9.60 -0.34
N VAL A 30 -4.32 -10.49 0.65
CA VAL A 30 -5.60 -10.71 1.35
C VAL A 30 -5.74 -9.79 2.56
N GLN A 31 -6.91 -9.79 3.20
CA GLN A 31 -7.15 -9.07 4.46
C GLN A 31 -6.14 -9.51 5.54
N ALA A 32 -5.62 -8.54 6.29
CA ALA A 32 -4.66 -8.81 7.37
C ALA A 32 -5.29 -9.68 8.48
N GLY A 33 -4.45 -10.43 9.19
CA GLY A 33 -4.87 -11.34 10.25
C GLY A 33 -5.13 -12.76 9.75
N ALA A 34 -6.20 -13.40 10.25
CA ALA A 34 -6.44 -14.84 10.06
C ALA A 34 -6.50 -15.30 8.59
N ALA A 35 -6.98 -14.45 7.67
CA ALA A 35 -6.99 -14.77 6.24
C ALA A 35 -5.56 -14.89 5.66
N THR A 36 -4.65 -14.02 6.11
CA THR A 36 -3.22 -14.09 5.76
C THR A 36 -2.61 -15.37 6.32
N ASP A 37 -2.84 -15.68 7.60
CA ASP A 37 -2.29 -16.88 8.24
C ASP A 37 -2.79 -18.15 7.55
N SER A 38 -4.08 -18.24 7.24
CA SER A 38 -4.66 -19.36 6.49
C SER A 38 -4.03 -19.52 5.09
N THR A 39 -3.75 -18.41 4.41
CA THR A 39 -3.09 -18.43 3.09
C THR A 39 -1.64 -18.93 3.21
N ILE A 40 -0.92 -18.50 4.25
CA ILE A 40 0.44 -18.96 4.53
C ILE A 40 0.47 -20.47 4.79
N GLU A 41 -0.46 -20.99 5.60
CA GLU A 41 -0.56 -22.43 5.88
C GLU A 41 -0.81 -23.25 4.61
N GLN A 42 -1.70 -22.79 3.72
CA GLN A 42 -1.93 -23.46 2.42
C GLN A 42 -0.69 -23.44 1.52
N LEU A 43 0.04 -22.32 1.49
CA LEU A 43 1.28 -22.22 0.70
C LEU A 43 2.37 -23.15 1.22
N LYS A 44 2.48 -23.31 2.55
CA LYS A 44 3.45 -24.23 3.18
C LYS A 44 3.27 -25.69 2.76
N GLU A 45 2.04 -26.12 2.47
CA GLU A 45 1.76 -27.49 2.00
C GLU A 45 2.28 -27.77 0.58
N VAL A 46 2.44 -26.72 -0.24
CA VAL A 46 2.78 -26.85 -1.66
C VAL A 46 4.12 -26.19 -2.04
N PHE A 47 4.77 -25.49 -1.11
CA PHE A 47 6.09 -24.88 -1.28
C PHE A 47 7.20 -25.80 -0.79
N GLU A 48 8.40 -25.58 -1.31
CA GLU A 48 9.61 -26.33 -0.97
C GLU A 48 10.65 -25.42 -0.31
N ASN A 49 11.66 -26.03 0.31
CA ASN A 49 12.77 -25.30 0.92
C ASN A 49 13.38 -24.28 -0.05
N GLY A 50 13.52 -23.04 0.42
CA GLY A 50 14.03 -21.91 -0.33
C GLY A 50 12.95 -21.11 -1.07
N ASP A 51 11.70 -21.55 -1.13
CA ASP A 51 10.63 -20.73 -1.71
C ASP A 51 10.31 -19.51 -0.82
N ILE A 52 9.70 -18.49 -1.44
CA ILE A 52 9.55 -17.15 -0.87
C ILE A 52 8.07 -16.78 -0.76
N ILE A 53 7.66 -16.43 0.46
CA ILE A 53 6.36 -15.85 0.75
C ILE A 53 6.54 -14.35 1.04
N ILE A 54 5.81 -13.50 0.33
CA ILE A 54 5.81 -12.05 0.50
C ILE A 54 4.43 -11.63 1.01
N ASP A 55 4.32 -11.26 2.28
CA ASP A 55 3.08 -10.69 2.82
C ASP A 55 3.05 -9.18 2.58
N THR A 56 2.04 -8.73 1.84
CA THR A 56 1.85 -7.30 1.52
C THR A 56 0.66 -6.67 2.22
N GLY A 57 -0.01 -7.43 3.10
CA GLY A 57 -1.07 -6.92 3.95
C GLY A 57 -0.56 -5.86 4.94
N ASN A 58 -1.47 -5.00 5.41
CA ASN A 58 -1.22 -4.03 6.49
C ASN A 58 -1.16 -4.74 7.86
N ALA A 59 -0.35 -5.78 7.99
CA ALA A 59 -0.15 -6.53 9.23
C ALA A 59 0.64 -5.72 10.26
N ASN A 60 0.42 -6.00 11.55
CA ASN A 60 1.27 -5.47 12.60
C ASN A 60 2.70 -6.01 12.40
N PHE A 61 3.71 -5.14 12.48
CA PHE A 61 5.10 -5.53 12.22
C PHE A 61 5.59 -6.67 13.14
N LYS A 62 5.05 -6.78 14.36
CA LYS A 62 5.38 -7.87 15.29
C LYS A 62 4.86 -9.22 14.84
N ASP A 63 3.77 -9.25 14.07
CA ASP A 63 3.26 -10.49 13.48
C ASP A 63 4.13 -10.92 12.30
N GLN A 64 4.71 -9.96 11.57
CA GLN A 64 5.71 -10.24 10.54
C GLN A 64 6.99 -10.84 11.13
N ASP A 65 7.44 -10.35 12.29
CA ASP A 65 8.58 -10.95 13.01
C ASP A 65 8.32 -12.42 13.37
N LYS A 66 7.13 -12.72 13.88
CA LYS A 66 6.73 -14.10 14.21
C LYS A 66 6.66 -14.98 12.97
N ARG A 67 6.04 -14.50 11.89
CA ARG A 67 5.92 -15.23 10.61
C ARG A 67 7.28 -15.48 9.99
N ALA A 68 8.17 -14.49 10.01
CA ALA A 68 9.55 -14.64 9.54
C ALA A 68 10.24 -15.78 10.29
N ALA A 69 10.25 -15.74 11.62
CA ALA A 69 10.88 -16.78 12.44
C ALA A 69 10.28 -18.18 12.20
N GLN A 70 8.95 -18.28 12.10
CA GLN A 70 8.26 -19.54 11.84
C GLN A 70 8.65 -20.12 10.47
N LEU A 71 8.58 -19.32 9.42
CA LEU A 71 8.85 -19.77 8.05
C LEU A 71 10.33 -20.09 7.82
N GLU A 72 11.24 -19.27 8.37
CA GLU A 72 12.68 -19.50 8.31
C GLU A 72 13.07 -20.81 9.01
N SER A 73 12.44 -21.15 10.14
CA SER A 73 12.68 -22.43 10.84
C SER A 73 12.28 -23.66 10.02
N GLN A 74 11.45 -23.47 8.99
CA GLN A 74 10.94 -24.51 8.10
C GLN A 74 11.62 -24.48 6.73
N GLY A 75 12.69 -23.70 6.57
CA GLY A 75 13.44 -23.60 5.32
C GLY A 75 12.77 -22.72 4.26
N LEU A 76 11.65 -22.06 4.57
CA LEU A 76 11.02 -21.06 3.72
C LEU A 76 11.63 -19.69 4.00
N ARG A 77 11.47 -18.76 3.05
CA ARG A 77 11.94 -17.38 3.20
C ARG A 77 10.76 -16.42 3.20
N PHE A 78 10.86 -15.35 3.98
CA PHE A 78 9.75 -14.42 4.18
C PHE A 78 10.15 -12.96 4.00
N LEU A 79 9.24 -12.18 3.45
CA LEU A 79 9.34 -10.73 3.34
C LEU A 79 8.01 -10.08 3.69
N GLY A 80 8.00 -9.24 4.72
CA GLY A 80 6.89 -8.32 4.97
C GLY A 80 7.09 -7.06 4.13
N MET A 81 6.15 -6.71 3.28
CA MET A 81 6.29 -5.57 2.36
C MET A 81 5.04 -4.71 2.31
N GLY A 82 5.06 -3.58 3.02
CA GLY A 82 3.97 -2.62 2.92
C GLY A 82 3.85 -2.03 1.52
N ILE A 83 2.63 -1.71 1.09
CA ILE A 83 2.34 -1.05 -0.19
C ILE A 83 1.51 0.20 0.07
N SER A 84 1.84 1.34 -0.54
CA SER A 84 1.01 2.57 -0.47
C SER A 84 0.80 3.21 -1.84
N GLY A 85 -0.36 3.86 -2.03
CA GLY A 85 -0.78 4.48 -3.29
C GLY A 85 -2.25 4.29 -3.66
N GLY A 86 -3.02 3.52 -2.87
CA GLY A 86 -4.42 3.20 -3.17
C GLY A 86 -4.58 2.37 -4.45
N GLU A 87 -5.81 2.29 -4.95
CA GLU A 87 -6.13 1.54 -6.18
C GLU A 87 -5.37 2.07 -7.40
N GLU A 88 -5.42 3.40 -7.61
CA GLU A 88 -4.77 4.04 -8.75
C GLU A 88 -3.25 3.88 -8.69
N GLY A 89 -2.64 4.10 -7.51
CA GLY A 89 -1.21 3.90 -7.31
C GLY A 89 -0.80 2.45 -7.49
N ALA A 90 -1.58 1.48 -7.00
CA ALA A 90 -1.29 0.05 -7.24
C ALA A 90 -1.21 -0.29 -8.73
N ARG A 91 -2.00 0.38 -9.58
CA ARG A 91 -1.97 0.19 -11.04
C ARG A 91 -0.84 0.96 -11.74
N LYS A 92 -0.61 2.22 -11.35
CA LYS A 92 0.32 3.14 -12.05
C LYS A 92 1.76 3.09 -11.53
N GLY A 93 1.93 2.57 -10.32
CA GLY A 93 3.20 2.46 -9.62
C GLY A 93 3.03 2.90 -8.17
N PRO A 94 3.00 1.97 -7.20
CA PRO A 94 2.90 2.33 -5.79
C PRO A 94 4.30 2.54 -5.18
N ALA A 95 4.34 2.92 -3.90
CA ALA A 95 5.53 2.79 -3.07
C ALA A 95 5.53 1.42 -2.38
N PHE A 96 6.71 0.80 -2.27
CA PHE A 96 6.89 -0.48 -1.58
C PHE A 96 7.86 -0.33 -0.39
N PHE A 97 7.52 -0.95 0.73
CA PHE A 97 8.29 -0.94 1.97
C PHE A 97 8.69 -2.36 2.38
N PRO A 98 9.63 -3.02 1.68
CA PRO A 98 10.06 -4.38 2.01
C PRO A 98 10.97 -4.42 3.25
N GLY A 99 10.78 -5.44 4.08
CA GLY A 99 11.67 -5.82 5.17
C GLY A 99 11.52 -7.30 5.52
N GLY A 100 12.58 -7.95 5.98
CA GLY A 100 12.58 -9.39 6.24
C GLY A 100 13.94 -10.02 5.99
N THR A 101 13.96 -11.23 5.43
CA THR A 101 15.20 -11.94 5.14
C THR A 101 15.99 -11.23 4.03
N PRO A 102 17.25 -10.78 4.25
CA PRO A 102 18.00 -10.04 3.23
C PRO A 102 18.21 -10.79 1.92
N SER A 103 18.32 -12.12 1.95
CA SER A 103 18.47 -12.94 0.74
C SER A 103 17.21 -12.95 -0.15
N VAL A 104 16.04 -12.59 0.38
CA VAL A 104 14.80 -12.46 -0.40
C VAL A 104 14.81 -11.17 -1.21
N TRP A 105 15.42 -10.11 -0.70
CA TRP A 105 15.43 -8.81 -1.37
C TRP A 105 16.02 -8.91 -2.78
N GLU A 106 17.14 -9.60 -2.95
CA GLU A 106 17.78 -9.75 -4.27
C GLU A 106 16.89 -10.49 -5.30
N GLU A 107 16.04 -11.40 -4.84
CA GLU A 107 15.14 -12.21 -5.69
C GLU A 107 13.87 -11.46 -6.10
N VAL A 108 13.47 -10.47 -5.28
CA VAL A 108 12.22 -9.71 -5.42
C VAL A 108 12.47 -8.32 -5.99
N ARG A 109 13.64 -7.72 -5.73
CA ARG A 109 14.02 -6.36 -6.13
C ARG A 109 13.71 -6.05 -7.60
N PRO A 110 14.10 -6.88 -8.60
CA PRO A 110 13.84 -6.54 -10.00
C PRO A 110 12.34 -6.38 -10.32
N ILE A 111 11.47 -7.13 -9.64
CA ILE A 111 10.02 -7.08 -9.83
C ILE A 111 9.47 -5.78 -9.24
N VAL A 112 9.81 -5.50 -7.99
CA VAL A 112 9.24 -4.36 -7.26
C VAL A 112 9.84 -3.03 -7.69
N GLU A 113 11.11 -2.97 -8.08
CA GLU A 113 11.70 -1.77 -8.67
C GLU A 113 11.05 -1.42 -10.01
N ALA A 114 10.77 -2.42 -10.85
CA ALA A 114 10.09 -2.21 -12.13
C ALA A 114 8.63 -1.75 -11.95
N ALA A 115 7.95 -2.25 -10.92
CA ALA A 115 6.56 -1.91 -10.63
C ALA A 115 6.39 -0.62 -9.81
N ALA A 116 7.41 -0.16 -9.08
CA ALA A 116 7.31 1.01 -8.23
C ALA A 116 7.15 2.31 -9.02
N ALA A 117 6.47 3.29 -8.41
CA ALA A 117 6.58 4.69 -8.84
C ALA A 117 8.05 5.12 -8.93
N LYS A 118 8.35 6.05 -9.84
CA LYS A 118 9.66 6.69 -9.93
C LYS A 118 9.56 8.12 -9.41
N ALA A 119 10.48 8.50 -8.53
CA ALA A 119 10.62 9.88 -8.08
C ALA A 119 11.17 10.77 -9.20
N GLU A 120 11.20 12.09 -9.00
CA GLU A 120 11.67 13.06 -9.98
C GLU A 120 13.13 12.81 -10.44
N ASP A 121 13.95 12.24 -9.56
CA ASP A 121 15.33 11.84 -9.86
C ASP A 121 15.45 10.48 -10.56
N GLY A 122 14.32 9.87 -10.93
CA GLY A 122 14.25 8.58 -11.62
C GLY A 122 14.41 7.35 -10.72
N ARG A 123 14.69 7.52 -9.42
CA ARG A 123 14.84 6.38 -8.50
C ARG A 123 13.48 5.74 -8.21
N PRO A 124 13.40 4.40 -8.15
CA PRO A 124 12.17 3.73 -7.75
C PRO A 124 11.85 3.99 -6.27
N CYS A 125 10.56 4.13 -5.97
CA CYS A 125 10.01 4.29 -4.62
C CYS A 125 9.98 2.95 -3.86
N VAL A 126 11.13 2.29 -3.76
CA VAL A 126 11.34 1.07 -2.98
C VAL A 126 12.78 1.03 -2.46
N THR A 127 12.94 0.57 -1.23
CA THR A 127 14.25 0.28 -0.64
C THR A 127 14.10 -0.82 0.40
N PHE A 128 15.16 -1.58 0.67
CA PHE A 128 15.15 -2.58 1.73
C PHE A 128 15.25 -1.90 3.10
N ASN A 129 14.18 -1.97 3.89
CA ASN A 129 14.03 -1.19 5.12
C ASN A 129 14.69 -1.85 6.35
N GLY A 130 15.09 -3.12 6.24
CA GLY A 130 15.73 -3.86 7.33
C GLY A 130 15.19 -5.27 7.51
N LYS A 131 15.60 -5.91 8.60
CA LYS A 131 15.21 -7.28 8.93
C LYS A 131 13.83 -7.36 9.61
N GLY A 132 13.24 -8.55 9.63
CA GLY A 132 11.96 -8.80 10.31
C GLY A 132 10.84 -7.91 9.78
N GLY A 133 10.03 -7.37 10.68
CA GLY A 133 8.89 -6.50 10.37
C GLY A 133 9.23 -5.07 9.98
N ALA A 134 10.51 -4.72 9.74
CA ALA A 134 10.93 -3.34 9.46
C ALA A 134 10.11 -2.66 8.35
N GLY A 135 9.84 -3.38 7.25
CA GLY A 135 9.03 -2.87 6.14
C GLY A 135 7.59 -2.52 6.54
N SER A 136 6.92 -3.42 7.26
CA SER A 136 5.58 -3.17 7.81
C SER A 136 5.57 -2.09 8.89
N CYS A 137 6.67 -1.92 9.65
CA CYS A 137 6.82 -0.82 10.61
C CYS A 137 6.88 0.54 9.90
N VAL A 138 7.69 0.67 8.84
CA VAL A 138 7.73 1.87 8.00
C VAL A 138 6.34 2.18 7.43
N LYS A 139 5.64 1.18 6.92
CA LYS A 139 4.27 1.34 6.40
C LYS A 139 3.28 1.78 7.48
N MET A 140 3.39 1.23 8.70
CA MET A 140 2.55 1.61 9.82
C MET A 140 2.73 3.10 10.18
N TYR A 141 3.98 3.58 10.23
CA TYR A 141 4.25 5.00 10.52
C TYR A 141 3.94 5.93 9.34
N HIS A 142 4.04 5.46 8.10
CA HIS A 142 3.52 6.16 6.93
C HIS A 142 2.03 6.44 7.10
N ASN A 143 1.23 5.42 7.47
CA ASN A 143 -0.19 5.59 7.76
C ASN A 143 -0.42 6.51 8.97
N ALA A 144 0.39 6.43 10.02
CA ALA A 144 0.25 7.33 11.17
C ALA A 144 0.43 8.81 10.77
N GLY A 145 1.38 9.10 9.89
CA GLY A 145 1.56 10.44 9.32
C GLY A 145 0.39 10.86 8.43
N GLU A 146 -0.13 9.95 7.60
CA GLU A 146 -1.32 10.17 6.78
C GLU A 146 -2.53 10.58 7.63
N TYR A 147 -2.80 9.90 8.74
CA TYR A 147 -3.87 10.27 9.66
C TYR A 147 -3.72 11.69 10.18
N ALA A 148 -2.53 12.07 10.62
CA ALA A 148 -2.27 13.41 11.15
C ALA A 148 -2.48 14.50 10.09
N VAL A 149 -2.02 14.28 8.85
CA VAL A 149 -2.14 15.28 7.78
C VAL A 149 -3.57 15.38 7.26
N LEU A 150 -4.29 14.26 7.11
CA LEU A 150 -5.71 14.29 6.76
C LEU A 150 -6.53 15.04 7.82
N GLN A 151 -6.20 14.84 9.10
CA GLN A 151 -6.81 15.58 10.21
C GLN A 151 -6.55 17.08 10.10
N ILE A 152 -5.32 17.51 9.80
CA ILE A 152 -4.97 18.92 9.61
C ILE A 152 -5.80 19.56 8.49
N TRP A 153 -6.01 18.86 7.36
CA TRP A 153 -6.86 19.37 6.29
C TRP A 153 -8.34 19.43 6.71
N GLY A 154 -8.82 18.46 7.48
CA GLY A 154 -10.16 18.49 8.06
C GLY A 154 -10.37 19.65 9.04
N GLU A 155 -9.36 19.99 9.83
CA GLU A 155 -9.37 21.14 10.75
C GLU A 155 -9.35 22.47 9.99
N ALA A 156 -8.49 22.60 8.97
CA ALA A 156 -8.46 23.78 8.11
C ALA A 156 -9.81 24.01 7.42
N TYR A 157 -10.41 22.95 6.87
CA TYR A 157 -11.77 22.98 6.30
C TYR A 157 -12.79 23.46 7.34
N SER A 158 -12.79 22.86 8.53
CA SER A 158 -13.76 23.18 9.60
C SER A 158 -13.61 24.63 10.08
N ALA A 159 -12.38 25.13 10.18
CA ALA A 159 -12.12 26.51 10.55
C ALA A 159 -12.65 27.49 9.50
N LEU A 160 -12.36 27.27 8.22
CA LEU A 160 -12.85 28.14 7.13
C LEU A 160 -14.38 28.12 7.03
N LEU A 161 -15.00 26.95 7.20
CA LEU A 161 -16.46 26.82 7.26
C LEU A 161 -17.04 27.65 8.42
N ALA A 162 -16.42 27.62 9.60
CA ALA A 162 -16.82 28.44 10.74
C ALA A 162 -16.64 29.96 10.51
N PHE A 163 -15.72 30.35 9.62
CA PHE A 163 -15.58 31.74 9.14
C PHE A 163 -16.59 32.11 8.04
N GLY A 164 -17.51 31.21 7.68
CA GLY A 164 -18.60 31.47 6.74
C GLY A 164 -18.25 31.24 5.27
N PHE A 165 -17.13 30.56 4.99
CA PHE A 165 -16.80 30.14 3.63
C PHE A 165 -17.67 28.94 3.24
N ASP A 166 -18.15 28.90 2.00
CA ASP A 166 -18.74 27.70 1.43
C ASP A 166 -17.67 26.74 0.89
N ASN A 167 -18.09 25.50 0.57
CA ASN A 167 -17.20 24.46 0.05
C ASN A 167 -16.41 24.85 -1.20
N ASP A 168 -17.02 25.63 -2.10
CA ASP A 168 -16.36 26.05 -3.33
C ASP A 168 -15.27 27.08 -3.05
N GLN A 169 -15.54 28.03 -2.15
CA GLN A 169 -14.56 29.00 -1.69
C GLN A 169 -13.41 28.35 -0.90
N ILE A 170 -13.70 27.34 -0.08
CA ILE A 170 -12.66 26.58 0.64
C ILE A 170 -11.75 25.86 -0.35
N ALA A 171 -12.33 25.23 -1.38
CA ALA A 171 -11.56 24.59 -2.44
C ALA A 171 -10.66 25.60 -3.19
N ASP A 172 -11.16 26.82 -3.47
CA ASP A 172 -10.34 27.89 -4.08
C ASP A 172 -9.15 28.27 -3.19
N VAL A 173 -9.35 28.37 -1.86
CA VAL A 173 -8.27 28.63 -0.90
C VAL A 173 -7.24 27.50 -0.95
N PHE A 174 -7.67 26.24 -0.91
CA PHE A 174 -6.76 25.09 -1.00
C PHE A 174 -6.01 25.03 -2.33
N GLU A 175 -6.65 25.39 -3.45
CA GLU A 175 -5.97 25.54 -4.74
C GLU A 175 -4.93 26.66 -4.74
N SER A 176 -5.20 27.78 -4.08
CA SER A 176 -4.22 28.86 -3.95
C SER A 176 -2.98 28.41 -3.17
N TRP A 177 -3.15 27.69 -2.06
CA TRP A 177 -2.05 27.12 -1.26
C TRP A 177 -1.25 26.06 -2.04
N LYS A 178 -1.92 25.31 -2.90
CA LYS A 178 -1.26 24.37 -3.82
C LYS A 178 -0.41 25.12 -4.85
N ALA A 179 -0.91 26.23 -5.41
CA ALA A 179 -0.20 27.04 -6.41
C ALA A 179 1.08 27.68 -5.85
N ASP A 180 1.08 28.07 -4.57
CA ASP A 180 2.26 28.54 -3.85
C ASP A 180 3.37 27.48 -3.70
N GLY A 181 3.06 26.21 -4.01
CA GLY A 181 4.03 25.13 -4.18
C GLY A 181 4.50 24.47 -2.88
N PHE A 182 4.58 25.22 -1.77
CA PHE A 182 5.07 24.67 -0.48
C PHE A 182 4.18 23.54 0.06
N LEU A 183 2.86 23.63 -0.14
CA LEU A 183 1.88 22.65 0.36
C LEU A 183 1.46 21.63 -0.70
N LYS A 184 2.07 21.67 -1.90
CA LYS A 184 1.73 20.78 -3.01
C LYS A 184 1.89 19.32 -2.60
N SER A 185 0.78 18.60 -2.53
CA SER A 185 0.74 17.21 -2.08
C SER A 185 -0.50 16.49 -2.60
N TYR A 186 -0.43 15.16 -2.68
CA TYR A 186 -1.58 14.33 -3.03
C TYR A 186 -2.75 14.52 -2.05
N MET A 187 -2.47 14.69 -0.76
CA MET A 187 -3.51 14.89 0.25
C MET A 187 -4.26 16.21 0.01
N LEU A 188 -3.55 17.28 -0.36
CA LEU A 188 -4.18 18.54 -0.73
C LEU A 188 -5.04 18.39 -2.00
N ASP A 189 -4.57 17.63 -2.99
CA ASP A 189 -5.33 17.35 -4.22
C ASP A 189 -6.67 16.69 -3.92
N ILE A 190 -6.68 15.65 -3.08
CA ILE A 190 -7.93 14.97 -2.70
C ILE A 190 -8.79 15.81 -1.75
N SER A 191 -8.20 16.70 -0.93
CA SER A 191 -8.95 17.65 -0.11
C SER A 191 -9.72 18.67 -0.96
N VAL A 192 -9.09 19.19 -2.02
CA VAL A 192 -9.77 20.04 -3.02
C VAL A 192 -10.91 19.27 -3.68
N ALA A 193 -10.63 18.05 -4.15
CA ALA A 193 -11.65 17.22 -4.79
C ALA A 193 -12.83 16.90 -3.85
N ALA A 194 -12.55 16.63 -2.57
CA ALA A 194 -13.57 16.36 -1.55
C ALA A 194 -14.45 17.59 -1.28
N CYS A 195 -13.88 18.80 -1.23
CA CYS A 195 -14.65 20.04 -1.08
C CYS A 195 -15.60 20.27 -2.26
N ARG A 196 -15.13 20.02 -3.49
CA ARG A 196 -15.88 20.19 -4.74
C ARG A 196 -16.91 19.08 -5.01
N ALA A 197 -16.84 17.96 -4.30
CA ALA A 197 -17.67 16.81 -4.58
C ALA A 197 -19.16 17.15 -4.38
N ARG A 198 -19.99 16.76 -5.36
CA ARG A 198 -21.44 16.99 -5.35
C ARG A 198 -22.19 15.69 -5.54
N GLU A 199 -23.37 15.61 -4.93
CA GLU A 199 -24.36 14.60 -5.27
C GLU A 199 -24.98 14.88 -6.65
N ALA A 200 -25.71 13.89 -7.19
CA ALA A 200 -26.50 14.08 -8.42
C ALA A 200 -27.56 15.19 -8.30
N THR A 201 -27.97 15.53 -7.07
CA THR A 201 -28.92 16.61 -6.76
C THR A 201 -28.28 18.00 -6.76
N GLY A 202 -26.94 18.10 -6.86
CA GLY A 202 -26.18 19.35 -6.86
C GLY A 202 -25.71 19.83 -5.49
N ASN A 203 -26.20 19.23 -4.39
CA ASN A 203 -25.71 19.54 -3.03
C ASN A 203 -24.27 19.09 -2.84
N TYR A 204 -23.53 19.74 -1.93
CA TYR A 204 -22.20 19.29 -1.54
C TYR A 204 -22.28 17.92 -0.88
N LEU A 205 -21.45 16.99 -1.34
CA LEU A 205 -21.44 15.61 -0.84
C LEU A 205 -21.11 15.58 0.66
N SER A 206 -20.23 16.46 1.13
CA SER A 206 -19.79 16.54 2.53
C SER A 206 -20.96 16.72 3.51
N GLU A 207 -22.02 17.43 3.13
CA GLU A 207 -23.20 17.64 3.98
C GLU A 207 -24.03 16.38 4.21
N LYS A 208 -23.81 15.33 3.42
CA LYS A 208 -24.50 14.03 3.52
C LYS A 208 -23.62 12.92 4.06
N VAL A 209 -22.32 13.17 4.16
CA VAL A 209 -21.38 12.22 4.77
C VAL A 209 -21.55 12.25 6.28
N LYS A 210 -21.69 11.07 6.87
CA LYS A 210 -21.77 10.91 8.31
C LYS A 210 -20.39 11.10 8.93
N ASP A 211 -20.31 11.91 9.98
CA ASP A 211 -19.11 12.24 10.74
C ASP A 211 -18.71 11.13 11.73
N ARG A 212 -18.09 10.06 11.23
CA ARG A 212 -17.69 8.89 12.03
C ARG A 212 -16.33 8.31 11.68
#